data_AF-A0A821HYM5-F1
#
_entry.id   AF-A0A821HYM5-F1
#
_cell.length_a   1.000
_cell.length_b   1.000
_cell.length_c   1.000
_cell.angle_alpha   90.00
_cell.angle_beta   90.00
_cell.angle_gamma   90.00
#
_symmetry.space_group_name_H-M   'P 1'
#
loop_
_entity.id
_entity.type
_entity.pdbx_description
1 polymer ?
#
loop_
_entity_poly.entity_id
_entity_poly.type
_entity_poly.pdbx_seq_one_letter_code
_entity_poly.pdbx_strand_id
1 'polypeptide(L)'
;MQSNLSPLNNINLTTLYSNMGFANSANKNCQEAISCFKIVLDLQSTYLLPNDPNIIRTCNNIGTIYRQLDDYDAALETFTQVTEIERKSLPMNSFEYTKTLNNIEFIYCHKEKLTNALHNFEKALEIQLTFTNIQPEEIAVTYNNIASIYLRQNKYDLIFVNAKKILEHCPRVHKLLEGNTIFGFKRLIGRKFDDATVQADMKHWPFKVINDIGKPKIQVEYKNQIKLFTPEELSSM
;
A
#
# COMPACT_ATOMS: atom_id res chain seq x y z
N MET A 1 -35.32 -3.30 27.16
CA MET A 1 -35.59 -4.65 26.61
C MET A 1 -34.54 -4.93 25.56
N GLN A 2 -33.49 -5.69 25.91
CA GLN A 2 -32.59 -6.22 24.90
C GLN A 2 -33.34 -7.34 24.18
N SER A 3 -33.79 -7.05 22.96
CA SER A 3 -34.35 -8.06 22.07
C SER A 3 -33.23 -9.05 21.72
N ASN A 4 -33.20 -10.20 22.40
CA ASN A 4 -32.38 -11.33 22.00
C ASN A 4 -32.98 -11.91 20.71
N LEU A 5 -32.65 -11.26 19.59
CA LEU A 5 -32.86 -11.79 18.25
C LEU A 5 -32.02 -13.06 18.13
N SER A 6 -32.52 -14.06 17.40
CA SER A 6 -31.77 -15.31 17.20
C SER A 6 -30.40 -15.03 16.57
N PRO A 7 -29.37 -15.85 16.84
CA PRO A 7 -28.03 -15.66 16.28
C PRO A 7 -28.04 -15.51 14.75
N LEU A 8 -28.92 -16.26 14.07
CA LEU A 8 -29.11 -16.17 12.62
C LEU A 8 -29.66 -14.81 12.17
N ASN A 9 -30.56 -14.21 12.95
CA ASN A 9 -31.11 -12.90 12.65
C ASN A 9 -30.06 -11.79 12.88
N ASN A 10 -29.23 -11.93 13.91
CA ASN A 10 -28.10 -11.01 14.12
C ASN A 10 -27.12 -11.04 12.95
N ILE A 11 -26.74 -12.22 12.45
CA ILE A 11 -25.84 -12.36 11.29
C ILE A 11 -26.41 -11.69 10.05
N ASN A 12 -27.70 -11.92 9.74
CA ASN A 12 -28.34 -11.31 8.57
C ASN A 12 -28.40 -9.77 8.67
N LEU A 13 -28.70 -9.24 9.86
CA LEU A 13 -28.69 -7.80 10.11
C LEU A 13 -27.27 -7.22 9.99
N THR A 14 -26.26 -7.91 10.52
CA THR A 14 -24.85 -7.51 10.38
C THR A 14 -24.45 -7.39 8.92
N THR A 15 -24.81 -8.36 8.07
CA THR A 15 -24.52 -8.30 6.63
C THR A 15 -25.26 -7.14 5.95
N LEU A 16 -26.54 -6.95 6.27
CA LEU A 16 -27.35 -5.87 5.70
C LEU A 16 -26.74 -4.50 6.01
N TYR A 17 -26.48 -4.20 7.28
CA TYR A 17 -25.89 -2.93 7.68
C TYR A 17 -24.45 -2.75 7.19
N SER A 18 -23.68 -3.83 7.03
CA SER A 18 -22.35 -3.75 6.42
C SER A 18 -22.45 -3.28 4.96
N ASN A 19 -23.37 -3.85 4.19
CA ASN A 19 -23.59 -3.46 2.79
C ASN A 19 -24.07 -2.01 2.68
N MET A 20 -24.97 -1.58 3.56
CA MET A 20 -25.41 -0.18 3.64
C MET A 20 -24.25 0.76 3.99
N GLY A 21 -23.38 0.36 4.93
CA GLY A 21 -22.19 1.11 5.30
C GLY A 21 -21.24 1.31 4.11
N PHE A 22 -20.95 0.26 3.36
CA PHE A 22 -20.14 0.35 2.14
C PHE A 22 -20.79 1.21 1.05
N ALA A 23 -22.09 1.06 0.81
CA ALA A 23 -22.82 1.86 -0.18
C ALA A 23 -22.79 3.36 0.18
N ASN A 24 -23.05 3.70 1.44
CA ASN A 24 -22.98 5.08 1.93
C ASN A 24 -21.56 5.65 1.83
N SER A 25 -20.53 4.87 2.16
CA SER A 25 -19.13 5.28 2.00
C SER A 25 -18.78 5.57 0.53
N ALA A 26 -19.23 4.72 -0.40
CA ALA A 26 -19.03 4.93 -1.84
C ALA A 26 -19.74 6.20 -2.35
N ASN A 27 -20.90 6.53 -1.80
CA ASN A 27 -21.66 7.74 -2.11
C ASN A 27 -21.19 8.98 -1.34
N LYS A 28 -20.10 8.89 -0.56
CA LYS A 28 -19.58 9.95 0.31
C LYS A 28 -20.55 10.41 1.42
N ASN A 29 -21.54 9.59 1.75
CA ASN A 29 -22.41 9.77 2.92
C ASN A 29 -21.70 9.22 4.17
N CYS A 30 -20.63 9.90 4.58
CA CYS A 30 -19.70 9.38 5.59
C CYS A 30 -20.34 9.19 6.98
N GLN A 31 -21.26 10.09 7.39
CA GLN A 31 -21.90 10.00 8.70
C GLN A 31 -22.88 8.82 8.78
N GLU A 32 -23.64 8.59 7.70
CA GLU A 32 -24.53 7.45 7.55
C GLU A 32 -23.73 6.14 7.48
N ALA A 33 -22.58 6.15 6.80
CA ALA A 33 -21.68 5.00 6.75
C ALA A 33 -21.13 4.64 8.14
N ILE A 34 -20.66 5.62 8.92
CA ILE A 34 -20.21 5.43 10.31
C ILE A 34 -21.36 4.88 11.15
N SER A 35 -22.56 5.43 11.02
CA SER A 35 -23.74 4.98 11.77
C SER A 35 -24.06 3.52 11.48
N CYS A 36 -24.03 3.11 10.20
CA CYS A 36 -24.21 1.71 9.81
C CYS A 36 -23.14 0.80 10.42
N PHE A 37 -21.86 1.20 10.36
CA PHE A 37 -20.78 0.38 10.91
C PHE A 37 -20.78 0.32 12.44
N LYS A 38 -21.27 1.35 13.15
CA LYS A 38 -21.50 1.28 14.60
C LYS A 38 -22.58 0.26 14.96
N ILE A 39 -23.68 0.22 14.20
CA ILE A 39 -24.72 -0.81 14.37
C ILE A 39 -24.14 -2.21 14.12
N VAL A 40 -23.30 -2.38 13.07
CA VAL A 40 -22.59 -3.64 12.80
C VAL A 40 -21.72 -4.05 13.97
N LEU A 41 -20.97 -3.11 14.55
CA LEU A 41 -20.08 -3.34 15.69
C LEU A 41 -20.86 -3.78 16.93
N ASP A 42 -21.98 -3.12 17.23
CA ASP A 42 -22.86 -3.48 18.35
C ASP A 42 -23.44 -4.88 18.17
N LEU A 43 -23.93 -5.20 16.97
CA LEU A 43 -24.45 -6.54 16.64
C LEU A 43 -23.36 -7.61 16.79
N GLN A 44 -22.18 -7.39 16.19
CA GLN A 44 -21.04 -8.30 16.29
C GLN A 44 -20.63 -8.55 17.74
N SER A 45 -20.62 -7.51 18.57
CA SER A 45 -20.26 -7.59 19.99
C SER A 45 -21.21 -8.46 20.82
N THR A 46 -22.40 -8.80 20.30
CA THR A 46 -23.34 -9.71 20.98
C THR A 46 -23.00 -11.19 20.81
N TYR A 47 -22.24 -11.57 19.77
CA TYR A 47 -22.01 -12.98 19.43
C TYR A 47 -20.56 -13.31 19.04
N LEU A 48 -19.67 -12.32 18.91
CA LEU A 48 -18.25 -12.51 18.63
C LEU A 48 -17.40 -12.12 19.84
N LEU A 49 -16.21 -12.71 19.92
CA LEU A 49 -15.20 -12.28 20.90
C LEU A 49 -14.61 -10.93 20.48
N PRO A 50 -14.18 -10.07 21.42
CA PRO A 50 -13.65 -8.73 21.09
C PRO A 50 -12.45 -8.72 20.13
N ASN A 51 -11.69 -9.81 20.06
CA ASN A 51 -10.55 -9.98 19.14
C ASN A 51 -10.92 -10.69 17.83
N ASP A 52 -12.21 -10.85 17.53
CA ASP A 52 -12.65 -11.46 16.28
C ASP A 52 -12.24 -10.58 15.08
N PRO A 53 -11.69 -11.17 14.00
CA PRO A 53 -11.30 -10.43 12.81
C PRO A 53 -12.42 -9.55 12.20
N ASN A 54 -13.69 -9.92 12.37
CA ASN A 54 -14.80 -9.11 11.87
C ASN A 54 -15.00 -7.83 12.66
N ILE A 55 -14.79 -7.86 13.99
CA ILE A 55 -14.83 -6.65 14.83
C ILE A 55 -13.70 -5.71 14.42
N ILE A 56 -12.48 -6.25 14.29
CA ILE A 56 -11.29 -5.52 13.83
C ILE A 56 -11.56 -4.84 12.48
N ARG A 57 -12.08 -5.60 11.50
CA ARG A 57 -12.41 -5.08 10.16
C ARG A 57 -13.46 -3.96 10.21
N THR A 58 -14.48 -4.10 11.04
CA THR A 58 -15.51 -3.06 11.22
C THR A 58 -14.91 -1.78 11.78
N CYS A 59 -14.09 -1.87 12.83
CA CYS A 59 -13.39 -0.72 13.40
C CYS A 59 -12.42 -0.07 12.40
N ASN A 60 -11.68 -0.88 11.62
CA ASN A 60 -10.82 -0.37 10.55
C ASN A 60 -11.58 0.43 9.49
N ASN A 61 -12.79 -0.01 9.13
CA ASN A 61 -13.64 0.74 8.20
C ASN A 61 -14.09 2.07 8.81
N ILE A 62 -14.51 2.09 10.08
CA ILE A 62 -14.88 3.31 10.80
C ILE A 62 -13.71 4.31 10.83
N GLY A 63 -12.52 3.86 11.23
CA GLY A 63 -11.32 4.71 11.27
C GLY A 63 -10.94 5.25 9.87
N THR A 64 -11.15 4.45 8.82
CA THR A 64 -10.88 4.87 7.43
C THR A 64 -11.85 5.97 7.00
N ILE A 65 -13.12 5.92 7.43
CA ILE A 65 -14.11 6.96 7.11
C ILE A 65 -13.81 8.25 7.90
N TYR A 66 -13.41 8.15 9.16
CA TYR A 66 -12.92 9.33 9.91
C TYR A 66 -11.73 9.98 9.21
N ARG A 67 -10.79 9.18 8.70
CA ARG A 67 -9.67 9.68 7.90
C ARG A 67 -10.13 10.37 6.61
N GLN A 68 -11.19 9.90 5.95
CA GLN A 68 -11.78 10.56 4.77
C GLN A 68 -12.47 11.89 5.09
N LEU A 69 -12.88 12.08 6.34
CA LEU A 69 -13.47 13.32 6.87
C LEU A 69 -12.42 14.29 7.41
N ASP A 70 -11.13 13.96 7.30
CA ASP A 70 -10.01 14.66 7.93
C ASP A 70 -10.11 14.76 9.47
N ASP A 71 -10.99 13.97 10.10
CA ASP A 71 -11.06 13.81 11.55
C ASP A 71 -9.98 12.82 12.01
N TYR A 72 -8.75 13.30 11.97
CA TYR A 72 -7.56 12.51 12.25
C TYR A 72 -7.48 12.06 13.72
N ASP A 73 -8.08 12.80 14.64
CA ASP A 73 -8.05 12.44 16.06
C ASP A 73 -8.99 11.25 16.33
N ALA A 74 -10.23 11.28 15.82
CA ALA A 74 -11.14 10.14 15.92
C ALA A 74 -10.63 8.91 15.15
N ALA A 75 -9.99 9.12 13.99
CA ALA A 75 -9.37 8.04 13.23
C ALA A 75 -8.22 7.38 14.03
N LEU A 76 -7.32 8.17 14.60
CA LEU A 76 -6.21 7.66 15.42
C LEU A 76 -6.71 6.92 16.65
N GLU A 77 -7.71 7.45 17.35
CA GLU A 77 -8.33 6.77 18.49
C GLU A 77 -8.85 5.39 18.10
N THR A 78 -9.64 5.34 17.02
CA THR A 78 -10.23 4.08 16.51
C THR A 78 -9.14 3.08 16.13
N PHE A 79 -8.13 3.49 15.36
CA PHE A 79 -7.07 2.58 14.93
C PHE A 79 -6.16 2.15 16.11
N THR A 80 -5.91 3.03 17.08
CA THR A 80 -5.12 2.68 18.27
C THR A 80 -5.83 1.60 19.08
N GLN A 81 -7.15 1.73 19.29
CA GLN A 81 -7.95 0.69 19.95
C GLN A 81 -7.85 -0.66 19.22
N VAL A 82 -7.92 -0.66 17.88
CA VAL A 82 -7.77 -1.87 17.06
C VAL A 82 -6.39 -2.51 17.26
N THR A 83 -5.31 -1.72 17.17
CA THR A 83 -3.95 -2.26 17.36
C THR A 83 -3.71 -2.79 18.77
N GLU A 84 -4.37 -2.23 19.80
CA GLU A 84 -4.30 -2.77 21.16
C GLU A 84 -5.01 -4.11 21.33
N ILE A 85 -6.16 -4.29 20.66
CA ILE A 85 -6.90 -5.56 20.61
C ILE A 85 -6.05 -6.61 19.89
N GLU A 86 -5.55 -6.27 18.71
CA GLU A 86 -4.74 -7.16 17.88
C GLU A 86 -3.41 -7.54 18.56
N ARG A 87 -2.80 -6.62 19.30
CA ARG A 87 -1.58 -6.88 20.09
C ARG A 87 -1.80 -7.92 21.20
N LYS A 88 -3.01 -7.98 21.76
CA LYS A 88 -3.36 -8.93 22.82
C LYS A 88 -3.79 -10.30 22.25
N SER A 89 -4.06 -10.40 20.96
CA SER A 89 -4.43 -11.66 20.30
C SER A 89 -3.23 -12.34 19.66
N LEU A 90 -3.03 -13.63 19.96
CA LEU A 90 -2.04 -14.48 19.31
C LEU A 90 -2.72 -15.43 18.31
N PRO A 91 -2.15 -15.67 17.11
CA PRO A 91 -0.92 -15.07 16.61
C PRO A 91 -1.12 -13.59 16.24
N MET A 92 -0.22 -12.76 16.75
CA MET A 92 -0.23 -11.30 16.61
C MET A 92 0.37 -10.97 15.26
N ASN A 93 -0.33 -11.23 14.18
CA ASN A 93 0.26 -11.24 12.85
C ASN A 93 -0.83 -11.48 11.78
N SER A 94 -1.73 -10.50 11.59
CA SER A 94 -2.84 -10.60 10.62
C SER A 94 -2.72 -9.50 9.54
N PHE A 95 -3.31 -9.76 8.37
CA PHE A 95 -3.49 -8.75 7.30
C PHE A 95 -4.11 -7.45 7.82
N GLU A 96 -5.12 -7.57 8.69
CA GLU A 96 -5.82 -6.42 9.24
C GLU A 96 -4.91 -5.55 10.12
N TYR A 97 -4.01 -6.17 10.89
CA TYR A 97 -3.05 -5.44 11.74
C TYR A 97 -2.16 -4.51 10.92
N THR A 98 -1.65 -5.00 9.78
CA THR A 98 -0.80 -4.16 8.93
C THR A 98 -1.61 -3.05 8.26
N LYS A 99 -2.86 -3.32 7.88
CA LYS A 99 -3.75 -2.31 7.33
C LYS A 99 -4.05 -1.20 8.34
N THR A 100 -4.25 -1.55 9.60
CA THR A 100 -4.44 -0.60 10.70
C THR A 100 -3.22 0.29 10.89
N LEU A 101 -2.03 -0.31 10.98
CA LEU A 101 -0.76 0.41 11.06
C LEU A 101 -0.59 1.38 9.89
N ASN A 102 -0.78 0.90 8.65
CA ASN A 102 -0.66 1.76 7.47
C ASN A 102 -1.58 3.00 7.51
N ASN A 103 -2.78 2.87 8.09
CA ASN A 103 -3.69 4.00 8.25
C ASN A 103 -3.26 4.98 9.36
N ILE A 104 -2.77 4.49 10.49
CA ILE A 104 -2.21 5.32 11.57
C ILE A 104 -1.05 6.15 11.03
N GLU A 105 -0.18 5.52 10.25
CA GLU A 105 1.04 6.14 9.77
C GLU A 105 0.74 7.18 8.67
N PHE A 106 -0.28 6.95 7.84
CA PHE A 106 -0.81 7.97 6.91
C PHE A 106 -1.23 9.25 7.66
N ILE A 107 -1.87 9.09 8.81
CA ILE A 107 -2.31 10.22 9.63
C ILE A 107 -1.10 10.94 10.24
N TYR A 108 -0.10 10.21 10.74
CA TYR A 108 1.13 10.81 11.25
C TYR A 108 1.92 11.57 10.18
N CYS A 109 1.90 11.12 8.93
CA CYS A 109 2.45 11.87 7.80
C CYS A 109 1.76 13.22 7.59
N HIS A 110 0.43 13.28 7.77
CA HIS A 110 -0.33 14.53 7.69
C HIS A 110 -0.05 15.47 8.88
N LYS A 111 0.22 14.92 10.07
CA LYS A 111 0.61 15.68 11.27
C LYS A 111 2.10 16.07 11.31
N GLU A 112 2.82 16.00 10.18
CA GLU A 112 4.25 16.32 10.01
C GLU A 112 5.24 15.52 10.88
N LYS A 113 4.80 14.43 11.51
CA LYS A 113 5.68 13.53 12.29
C LYS A 113 6.35 12.48 11.39
N LEU A 114 7.04 12.95 10.35
CA LEU A 114 7.56 12.12 9.26
C LEU A 114 8.55 11.04 9.72
N THR A 115 9.39 11.32 10.72
CA THR A 115 10.39 10.35 11.21
C THR A 115 9.75 9.17 11.93
N ASN A 116 8.70 9.41 12.74
CA ASN A 116 7.99 8.35 13.45
C ASN A 116 7.15 7.52 12.48
N ALA A 117 6.51 8.17 11.50
CA ALA A 117 5.75 7.48 10.46
C ALA A 117 6.65 6.55 9.63
N LEU A 118 7.85 7.01 9.26
CA LEU A 118 8.82 6.20 8.53
C LEU A 118 9.21 4.94 9.30
N HIS A 119 9.61 5.08 10.57
CA HIS A 119 10.00 3.96 11.41
C HIS A 119 8.88 2.90 11.54
N ASN A 120 7.64 3.36 11.72
CA ASN A 120 6.51 2.44 11.84
C ASN A 120 6.18 1.75 10.50
N PHE A 121 6.23 2.44 9.37
CA PHE A 121 6.06 1.81 8.06
C PHE A 121 7.16 0.78 7.76
N GLU A 122 8.41 1.04 8.14
CA GLU A 122 9.51 0.08 8.00
C GLU A 122 9.27 -1.18 8.85
N LYS A 123 8.78 -1.02 10.07
CA LYS A 123 8.42 -2.13 10.95
C LYS A 123 7.21 -2.92 10.42
N ALA A 124 6.19 -2.23 9.92
CA ALA A 124 5.04 -2.87 9.29
C ALA A 124 5.47 -3.68 8.07
N LEU A 125 6.35 -3.14 7.23
CA LEU A 125 6.92 -3.82 6.08
C LEU A 125 7.73 -5.06 6.48
N GLU A 126 8.56 -4.97 7.52
CA GLU A 126 9.32 -6.11 8.05
C GLU A 126 8.37 -7.25 8.44
N ILE A 127 7.28 -6.93 9.13
CA ILE A 127 6.23 -7.88 9.51
C ILE A 127 5.56 -8.48 8.26
N GLN A 128 5.15 -7.65 7.29
CA GLN A 128 4.53 -8.10 6.04
C GLN A 128 5.38 -9.13 5.29
N LEU A 129 6.70 -8.89 5.22
CA LEU A 129 7.63 -9.76 4.50
C LEU A 129 7.85 -11.12 5.19
N THR A 130 7.43 -11.30 6.45
CA THR A 130 7.47 -12.61 7.11
C THR A 130 6.33 -13.55 6.69
N PHE A 131 5.28 -13.04 6.05
CA PHE A 131 4.14 -13.85 5.64
C PHE A 131 4.29 -14.40 4.23
N THR A 132 4.02 -15.70 4.07
CA THR A 132 4.02 -16.36 2.76
C THR A 132 2.77 -16.08 1.91
N ASN A 133 1.71 -15.56 2.53
CA ASN A 133 0.37 -15.45 1.91
C ASN A 133 -0.05 -14.01 1.64
N ILE A 134 0.84 -13.04 1.86
CA ILE A 134 0.51 -11.63 1.73
C ILE A 134 0.38 -11.24 0.25
N GLN A 135 -0.62 -10.42 -0.07
CA GLN A 135 -0.82 -10.03 -1.46
C GLN A 135 0.22 -8.97 -1.87
N PRO A 136 0.83 -9.08 -3.07
CA PRO A 136 1.82 -8.11 -3.54
C PRO A 136 1.31 -6.66 -3.53
N GLU A 137 0.02 -6.45 -3.79
CA GLU A 137 -0.62 -5.13 -3.77
C GLU A 137 -0.51 -4.47 -2.38
N GLU A 138 -0.49 -5.25 -1.30
CA GLU A 138 -0.42 -4.74 0.07
C GLU A 138 1.00 -4.30 0.45
N ILE A 139 2.00 -5.09 0.03
CA ILE A 139 3.42 -4.71 0.14
C ILE A 139 3.66 -3.40 -0.63
N ALA A 140 3.08 -3.27 -1.82
CA ALA A 140 3.21 -2.07 -2.65
C ALA A 140 2.62 -0.81 -1.98
N VAL A 141 1.50 -0.93 -1.28
CA VAL A 141 0.91 0.19 -0.51
C VAL A 141 1.89 0.70 0.55
N THR A 142 2.49 -0.19 1.34
CA THR A 142 3.45 0.18 2.38
C THR A 142 4.67 0.86 1.78
N TYR A 143 5.25 0.32 0.71
CA TYR A 143 6.37 0.96 0.02
C TYR A 143 6.01 2.33 -0.57
N ASN A 144 4.80 2.49 -1.14
CA ASN A 144 4.33 3.78 -1.66
C ASN A 144 4.23 4.83 -0.56
N ASN A 145 3.77 4.45 0.64
CA ASN A 145 3.73 5.36 1.77
C ASN A 145 5.13 5.78 2.24
N ILE A 146 6.07 4.84 2.31
CA ILE A 146 7.49 5.14 2.60
C ILE A 146 8.07 6.09 1.53
N ALA A 147 7.78 5.82 0.25
CA ALA A 147 8.23 6.67 -0.86
C ALA A 147 7.64 8.09 -0.77
N SER A 148 6.38 8.25 -0.34
CA SER A 148 5.77 9.56 -0.08
C SER A 148 6.50 10.34 1.01
N ILE A 149 6.95 9.65 2.08
CA ILE A 149 7.78 10.29 3.12
C ILE A 149 9.13 10.72 2.56
N TYR A 150 9.81 9.87 1.78
CA TYR A 150 11.06 10.24 1.14
C TYR A 150 10.92 11.42 0.19
N LEU A 151 9.79 11.53 -0.52
CA LEU A 151 9.47 12.68 -1.35
C LEU A 151 9.39 13.97 -0.51
N ARG A 152 8.67 13.93 0.62
CA ARG A 152 8.58 15.07 1.55
C ARG A 152 9.93 15.43 2.20
N GLN A 153 10.82 14.46 2.34
CA GLN A 153 12.18 14.65 2.86
C GLN A 153 13.22 15.01 1.77
N ASN A 154 12.81 15.14 0.50
CA ASN A 154 13.69 15.35 -0.66
C ASN A 154 14.78 14.26 -0.83
N LYS A 155 14.52 13.02 -0.37
CA LYS A 155 15.43 11.87 -0.48
C LYS A 155 15.13 11.04 -1.72
N TYR A 156 15.34 11.62 -2.90
CA TYR A 156 14.94 11.01 -4.17
C TYR A 156 15.63 9.68 -4.47
N ASP A 157 16.89 9.50 -4.06
CA ASP A 157 17.63 8.25 -4.29
C ASP A 157 16.95 7.04 -3.62
N LEU A 158 16.39 7.24 -2.42
CA LEU A 158 15.70 6.18 -1.68
C LEU A 158 14.35 5.80 -2.30
N ILE A 159 13.72 6.73 -3.04
CA ILE A 159 12.48 6.45 -3.79
C ILE A 159 12.77 5.43 -4.89
N PHE A 160 13.86 5.60 -5.64
CA PHE A 160 14.25 4.65 -6.69
C PHE A 160 14.61 3.27 -6.11
N VAL A 161 15.27 3.23 -4.95
CA VAL A 161 15.56 1.97 -4.24
C VAL A 161 14.26 1.27 -3.84
N ASN A 162 13.30 2.00 -3.27
CA ASN A 162 11.99 1.43 -2.91
C ASN A 162 11.20 0.97 -4.13
N ALA A 163 11.22 1.73 -5.23
CA ALA A 163 10.56 1.34 -6.47
C ALA A 163 11.13 0.00 -6.99
N LYS A 164 12.46 -0.20 -6.91
CA LYS A 164 13.09 -1.48 -7.27
C LYS A 164 12.58 -2.63 -6.38
N LYS A 165 12.50 -2.41 -5.06
CA LYS A 165 11.99 -3.41 -4.11
C LYS A 165 10.52 -3.77 -4.38
N ILE A 166 9.68 -2.80 -4.73
CA ILE A 166 8.29 -3.08 -5.15
C ILE A 166 8.29 -4.03 -6.35
N LEU A 167 9.14 -3.81 -7.35
CA LEU A 167 9.20 -4.67 -8.54
C LEU A 167 9.69 -6.09 -8.22
N GLU A 168 10.60 -6.24 -7.25
CA GLU A 168 11.08 -7.53 -6.76
C GLU A 168 9.98 -8.32 -6.02
N HIS A 169 9.16 -7.64 -5.20
CA HIS A 169 8.08 -8.28 -4.45
C HIS A 169 6.76 -8.39 -5.22
N CYS A 170 6.57 -7.60 -6.28
CA CYS A 170 5.32 -7.49 -7.03
C CYS A 170 5.54 -7.69 -8.54
N PRO A 171 5.87 -8.92 -9.00
CA PRO A 171 6.22 -9.19 -10.39
C PRO A 171 5.10 -8.88 -11.41
N ARG A 172 3.83 -8.86 -10.98
CA ARG A 172 2.72 -8.38 -11.84
C ARG A 172 2.83 -6.90 -12.18
N VAL A 173 3.35 -6.07 -11.26
CA VAL A 173 3.60 -4.64 -11.51
C VAL A 173 4.77 -4.46 -12.48
N HIS A 174 5.78 -5.31 -12.40
CA HIS A 174 6.89 -5.34 -13.38
C HIS A 174 6.38 -5.53 -14.81
N LYS A 175 5.48 -6.49 -15.02
CA LYS A 175 4.88 -6.78 -16.33
C LYS A 175 4.04 -5.62 -16.92
N LEU A 176 3.51 -4.73 -16.08
CA LEU A 176 2.77 -3.52 -16.52
C LEU A 176 3.71 -2.38 -16.95
N LEU A 177 4.97 -2.40 -16.51
CA LEU A 177 5.99 -1.40 -16.84
C LEU A 177 6.92 -1.85 -17.98
N GLU A 178 6.94 -3.15 -18.29
CA GLU A 178 7.69 -3.72 -19.39
C GLU A 178 7.35 -3.02 -20.72
N GLY A 179 8.37 -2.46 -21.34
CA GLY A 179 8.35 -2.04 -22.75
C GLY A 179 8.29 -0.53 -23.00
N ASN A 180 7.80 0.29 -22.06
CA ASN A 180 7.56 1.73 -22.33
C ASN A 180 7.91 2.70 -21.20
N THR A 181 8.28 2.23 -20.00
CA THR A 181 8.72 3.13 -18.91
C THR A 181 10.24 3.13 -18.82
N ILE A 182 10.89 4.23 -19.22
CA ILE A 182 12.36 4.34 -19.21
C ILE A 182 12.79 5.17 -17.99
N PHE A 183 13.32 4.51 -16.96
CA PHE A 183 13.88 5.19 -15.77
C PHE A 183 15.27 4.68 -15.45
N GLY A 184 16.11 5.49 -14.79
CA GLY A 184 17.47 5.08 -14.43
C GLY A 184 18.45 4.98 -15.60
N PHE A 185 18.01 5.24 -16.84
CA PHE A 185 18.84 5.21 -18.05
C PHE A 185 20.04 6.17 -17.99
N LYS A 186 19.97 7.23 -17.18
CA LYS A 186 21.10 8.16 -16.98
C LYS A 186 22.36 7.47 -16.47
N ARG A 187 22.25 6.29 -15.83
CA ARG A 187 23.40 5.47 -15.44
C ARG A 187 24.20 4.92 -16.61
N LEU A 188 23.61 4.88 -17.81
CA LEU A 188 24.25 4.45 -19.04
C LEU A 188 25.07 5.55 -19.71
N ILE A 189 24.88 6.82 -19.33
CA ILE A 189 25.57 7.96 -19.94
C ILE A 189 27.08 7.79 -19.72
N GLY A 190 27.83 7.80 -20.82
CA GLY A 190 29.29 7.61 -20.81
C GLY A 190 29.79 6.19 -20.47
N ARG A 191 28.91 5.18 -20.36
CA ARG A 191 29.28 3.78 -20.07
C ARG A 191 29.35 2.93 -21.34
N LYS A 192 30.14 1.86 -21.30
CA LYS A 192 30.17 0.81 -22.33
C LYS A 192 29.12 -0.25 -22.03
N PHE A 193 28.61 -0.90 -23.08
CA PHE A 193 27.61 -1.96 -22.93
C PHE A 193 28.13 -3.11 -22.06
N ASP A 194 29.39 -3.51 -22.25
CA ASP A 194 30.01 -4.64 -21.54
C ASP A 194 30.51 -4.31 -20.12
N ASP A 195 30.23 -3.11 -19.60
CA ASP A 195 30.58 -2.74 -18.22
C ASP A 195 29.83 -3.66 -17.23
N ALA A 196 30.55 -4.24 -16.27
CA ALA A 196 30.00 -5.18 -15.30
C ALA A 196 28.83 -4.57 -14.50
N THR A 197 28.86 -3.28 -14.18
CA THR A 197 27.76 -2.62 -13.48
C THR A 197 26.55 -2.44 -14.39
N VAL A 198 26.77 -2.15 -15.68
CA VAL A 198 25.70 -2.05 -16.69
C VAL A 198 25.03 -3.40 -16.88
N GLN A 199 25.80 -4.48 -17.01
CA GLN A 199 25.27 -5.85 -17.15
C GLN A 199 24.47 -6.31 -15.93
N ALA A 200 24.88 -5.90 -14.72
CA ALA A 200 24.14 -6.18 -13.50
C ALA A 200 22.82 -5.38 -13.43
N ASP A 201 22.88 -4.07 -13.71
CA ASP A 201 21.70 -3.18 -13.65
C ASP A 201 20.66 -3.52 -14.72
N MET A 202 21.10 -3.92 -15.93
CA MET A 202 20.23 -4.31 -17.05
C MET A 202 19.23 -5.42 -16.69
N LYS A 203 19.57 -6.32 -15.77
CA LYS A 203 18.68 -7.41 -15.33
C LYS A 203 17.44 -6.91 -14.59
N HIS A 204 17.46 -5.66 -14.14
CA HIS A 204 16.41 -5.08 -13.30
C HIS A 204 15.64 -3.96 -14.00
N TRP A 205 16.06 -3.54 -15.19
CA TRP A 205 15.38 -2.47 -15.92
C TRP A 205 14.14 -3.00 -16.65
N PRO A 206 13.05 -2.21 -16.67
CA PRO A 206 11.82 -2.57 -17.37
C PRO A 206 11.87 -2.24 -18.88
N PHE A 207 13.03 -1.84 -19.40
CA PHE A 207 13.27 -1.53 -20.81
C PHE A 207 14.46 -2.34 -21.32
N LYS A 208 14.46 -2.57 -22.63
CA LYS A 208 15.50 -3.37 -23.27
C LYS A 208 16.68 -2.48 -23.64
N VAL A 209 17.88 -2.91 -23.25
CA VAL A 209 19.14 -2.29 -23.66
C VAL A 209 19.84 -3.22 -24.65
N ILE A 210 20.29 -2.67 -25.76
CA ILE A 210 21.02 -3.40 -26.82
C ILE A 210 22.43 -2.86 -26.97
N ASN A 211 23.32 -3.71 -27.48
CA ASN A 211 24.68 -3.32 -27.82
C ASN A 211 24.70 -2.73 -29.23
N ASP A 212 25.09 -1.47 -29.36
CA ASP A 212 25.35 -0.82 -30.63
C ASP A 212 26.82 -0.37 -30.67
N ILE A 213 27.68 -1.21 -31.29
CA ILE A 213 29.11 -0.95 -31.45
C ILE A 213 29.80 -0.64 -30.09
N GLY A 214 29.49 -1.43 -29.06
CA GLY A 214 30.05 -1.30 -27.71
C GLY A 214 29.36 -0.24 -26.85
N LYS A 215 28.40 0.51 -27.39
CA LYS A 215 27.61 1.51 -26.65
C LYS A 215 26.22 0.96 -26.32
N PRO A 216 25.70 1.19 -25.10
CA PRO A 216 24.35 0.80 -24.75
C PRO A 216 23.33 1.72 -25.41
N LYS A 217 22.37 1.14 -26.13
CA LYS A 217 21.18 1.85 -26.66
C LYS A 217 19.90 1.27 -26.07
N ILE A 218 18.91 2.12 -25.85
CA ILE A 218 17.62 1.77 -25.28
C ILE A 218 16.62 1.52 -26.41
N GLN A 219 16.01 0.34 -26.42
CA GLN A 219 15.00 -0.07 -27.38
C GLN A 219 13.61 0.20 -26.82
N VAL A 220 12.80 0.96 -27.57
CA VAL A 220 11.44 1.38 -27.21
C VAL A 220 10.49 1.04 -28.34
N GLU A 221 9.29 0.55 -28.02
CA GLU A 221 8.24 0.31 -29.01
C GLU A 221 7.18 1.41 -28.95
N TYR A 222 7.05 2.21 -30.00
CA TYR A 222 6.06 3.28 -30.08
C TYR A 222 5.26 3.18 -31.38
N LYS A 223 3.93 3.08 -31.29
CA LYS A 223 3.03 2.93 -32.43
C LYS A 223 3.45 1.77 -33.37
N ASN A 224 3.76 0.61 -32.79
CA ASN A 224 4.25 -0.59 -33.48
C ASN A 224 5.56 -0.39 -34.27
N GLN A 225 6.34 0.64 -33.93
CA GLN A 225 7.68 0.86 -34.48
C GLN A 225 8.71 0.75 -33.37
N ILE A 226 9.75 -0.03 -33.62
CA ILE A 226 10.93 -0.08 -32.74
C ILE A 226 11.78 1.16 -33.01
N LYS A 227 12.03 1.93 -31.97
CA LYS A 227 12.99 3.04 -31.96
C LYS A 227 14.13 2.74 -31.01
N LEU A 228 15.31 3.23 -31.37
CA LEU A 228 16.53 3.10 -30.58
C LEU A 228 16.98 4.50 -30.18
N PHE A 229 17.26 4.68 -28.90
CA PHE A 229 17.76 5.94 -28.37
C PHE A 229 19.05 5.71 -27.60
N THR A 230 19.98 6.64 -27.71
CA THR A 230 21.10 6.77 -26.79
C THR A 230 20.62 7.32 -25.44
N PRO A 231 21.33 7.01 -24.34
CA PRO A 231 21.05 7.62 -23.04
C PRO A 231 21.10 9.15 -23.09
N GLU A 232 21.99 9.73 -23.90
CA GLU A 232 22.13 11.17 -24.08
C GLU A 232 20.92 11.78 -24.80
N GLU A 233 20.43 11.16 -25.88
CA GLU A 233 19.21 11.59 -26.59
C GLU A 233 17.99 11.58 -25.65
N LEU A 234 17.81 10.51 -24.87
CA LEU A 234 16.71 10.43 -23.90
C LEU A 234 16.85 11.44 -22.76
N SER A 235 18.08 11.83 -22.40
CA SER A 235 18.28 12.86 -21.38
C SER A 235 17.99 14.27 -21.89
N SER A 236 17.88 14.45 -23.21
CA SER A 236 17.59 15.72 -23.86
C SER A 236 16.11 15.93 -24.23
N MET A 237 15.29 14.88 -24.06
CA MET A 237 13.84 14.90 -24.26
C MET A 237 13.10 15.28 -22.98
#